data_AF-A0A401HT12-F1
#
_entry.id   AF-A0A401HT12-F1
#
_cell.length_a   1.000
_cell.length_b   1.000
_cell.length_c   1.000
_cell.angle_alpha   90.00
_cell.angle_beta   90.00
_cell.angle_gamma   90.00
#
_symmetry.space_group_name_H-M   'P 1'
#
loop_
_entity.id
_entity.type
_entity.pdbx_description
1 polymer ?
#
loop_
_entity_poly.entity_id
_entity_poly.type
_entity_poly.pdbx_seq_one_letter_code
_entity_poly.pdbx_strand_id
1 'polypeptide(L)'
;MRVIGYELRKLLHWKKLLIVGAVWVIIYQLFMSFYFEYFPNGSEGYEFDAAVEMVSDYGPKLDDEELKQFVAAFEARQHVFAEQIKDDARFQEAGVATFEEYVHHDSQLHQPSELRSYAQDFGKGALRDLLGELYAKRYILEWMEYSADTERFSLFGTAQQQALQRIVEEQQYRTILPEQVMQYFKMTHKYTTAAILIGVVVLTLPIHIGDRRRGMLQVQYTSRLGRRLYWRKLAAAMIGTAAWTTVALGVLFALLAQHDISMFMQGTLNSALMAGNYWLNLTLAQYMFLAVGCTYALAFGVCLLTVWLSRMIESYPVLIGMLVPLLFIVLTVGFNALLDRLLSLYDPWWRSAAGYALLSLSALALALWRGRREQRLDIRG
;
A
#
# COMPACT_ATOMS: atom_id res chain seq x y z
N MET A 1 -31.53 10.31 18.09
CA MET A 1 -31.15 10.04 16.68
C MET A 1 -31.30 11.26 15.76
N ARG A 2 -32.41 12.01 15.75
CA ARG A 2 -32.63 13.16 14.84
C ARG A 2 -31.47 14.18 14.79
N VAL A 3 -30.89 14.55 15.93
CA VAL A 3 -29.76 15.51 15.99
C VAL A 3 -28.49 14.99 15.31
N ILE A 4 -28.18 13.69 15.42
CA ILE A 4 -27.02 13.09 14.74
C ILE A 4 -27.22 13.14 13.22
N GLY A 5 -28.44 12.87 12.74
CA GLY A 5 -28.77 13.00 11.32
C GLY A 5 -28.60 14.42 10.77
N TYR A 6 -28.99 15.45 11.54
CA TYR A 6 -28.76 16.84 11.14
C TYR A 6 -27.27 17.22 11.09
N GLU A 7 -26.48 16.78 12.08
CA GLU A 7 -25.04 17.00 12.06
C GLU A 7 -24.37 16.24 10.91
N LEU A 8 -24.80 15.01 10.62
CA LEU A 8 -24.29 14.23 9.49
C LEU A 8 -24.59 14.92 8.15
N ARG A 9 -25.82 15.44 7.96
CA ARG A 9 -26.20 16.21 6.76
C ARG A 9 -25.36 17.48 6.59
N LYS A 10 -24.98 18.13 7.70
CA LYS A 10 -24.09 19.31 7.71
C LYS A 10 -22.64 18.93 7.39
N LEU A 11 -22.19 17.75 7.84
CA LEU A 11 -20.86 17.22 7.51
C LEU A 11 -20.78 16.86 6.03
N LEU A 12 -21.76 16.12 5.51
CA LEU A 12 -21.85 15.64 4.13
C LEU A 12 -22.59 16.62 3.20
N HIS A 13 -22.46 17.92 3.45
CA HIS A 13 -23.07 18.92 2.59
C HIS A 13 -22.40 18.94 1.22
N TRP A 14 -23.17 19.02 0.12
CA TRP A 14 -22.67 18.88 -1.25
C TRP A 14 -21.45 19.77 -1.58
N LYS A 15 -21.43 21.03 -1.11
CA LYS A 15 -20.27 21.92 -1.28
C LYS A 15 -18.95 21.34 -0.74
N LYS A 16 -19.00 20.65 0.40
CA LYS A 16 -17.82 19.99 0.98
C LYS A 16 -17.46 18.73 0.20
N LEU A 17 -18.48 17.96 -0.20
CA LEU A 17 -18.26 16.78 -1.04
C LEU A 17 -17.62 17.15 -2.38
N LEU A 18 -17.94 18.30 -2.96
CA LEU A 18 -17.25 18.83 -4.15
C LEU A 18 -15.78 19.14 -3.88
N ILE A 19 -15.45 19.79 -2.75
CA ILE A 19 -14.06 20.06 -2.37
C ILE A 19 -13.29 18.74 -2.19
N VAL A 20 -13.87 17.80 -1.47
CA VAL A 20 -13.28 16.48 -1.23
C VAL A 20 -13.12 15.70 -2.55
N GLY A 21 -14.11 15.76 -3.43
CA GLY A 21 -14.04 15.17 -4.77
C GLY A 21 -12.97 15.80 -5.64
N ALA A 22 -12.81 17.12 -5.60
CA ALA A 22 -11.73 17.82 -6.32
C ALA A 22 -10.35 17.40 -5.79
N VAL A 23 -10.18 17.31 -4.46
CA VAL A 23 -8.94 16.79 -3.85
C VAL A 23 -8.67 15.36 -4.30
N TRP A 24 -9.69 14.50 -4.32
CA TRP A 24 -9.56 13.12 -4.80
C TRP A 24 -9.08 13.08 -6.25
N VAL A 25 -9.71 13.85 -7.14
CA VAL A 25 -9.32 13.93 -8.55
C VAL A 25 -7.88 14.41 -8.70
N ILE A 26 -7.47 15.43 -7.95
CA ILE A 26 -6.09 15.94 -7.98
C ILE A 26 -5.10 14.85 -7.54
N ILE A 27 -5.37 14.16 -6.43
CA ILE A 27 -4.49 13.08 -5.95
C ILE A 27 -4.44 11.93 -6.95
N TYR A 28 -5.58 11.58 -7.54
CA TYR A 28 -5.65 10.54 -8.56
C TYR A 28 -4.76 10.90 -9.75
N GLN A 29 -4.92 12.10 -10.31
CA GLN A 29 -4.17 12.54 -11.49
C GLN A 29 -2.66 12.71 -11.24
N LEU A 30 -2.27 13.16 -10.04
CA LEU A 30 -0.87 13.41 -9.73
C LEU A 30 -0.12 12.16 -9.28
N PHE A 31 -0.80 11.19 -8.66
CA PHE A 31 -0.12 10.11 -7.95
C PHE A 31 -0.64 8.71 -8.23
N MET A 32 -1.87 8.54 -8.71
CA MET A 32 -2.47 7.21 -8.89
C MET A 32 -2.63 6.79 -10.35
N SER A 33 -2.93 7.72 -11.27
CA SER A 33 -3.21 7.44 -12.68
C SER A 33 -2.12 6.58 -13.31
N PHE A 34 -0.87 6.94 -13.07
CA PHE A 34 0.30 6.18 -13.55
C PHE A 34 0.25 4.70 -13.19
N TYR A 35 -0.10 4.37 -11.95
CA TYR A 35 -0.17 2.99 -11.49
C TYR A 35 -1.32 2.22 -12.13
N PHE A 36 -2.43 2.87 -12.46
CA PHE A 36 -3.55 2.20 -13.13
C PHE A 36 -3.33 2.05 -14.64
N GLU A 37 -2.72 3.05 -15.29
CA GLU A 37 -2.55 3.09 -16.74
C GLU A 37 -1.39 2.23 -17.23
N TYR A 38 -0.31 2.13 -16.46
CA TYR A 38 0.94 1.48 -16.88
C TYR A 38 1.22 0.16 -16.15
N PHE A 39 0.29 -0.38 -15.37
CA PHE A 39 0.50 -1.66 -14.68
C PHE A 39 0.15 -2.87 -15.59
N PRO A 40 1.01 -3.90 -15.67
CA PRO A 40 2.38 -3.98 -15.13
C PRO A 40 3.37 -3.10 -15.93
N ASN A 41 4.36 -2.50 -15.26
CA ASN A 41 5.22 -1.47 -15.85
C ASN A 41 6.67 -1.93 -16.03
N GLY A 42 7.32 -1.51 -17.11
CA GLY A 42 8.77 -1.65 -17.31
C GLY A 42 9.24 -3.08 -17.59
N SER A 43 10.51 -3.35 -17.33
CA SER A 43 11.13 -4.69 -17.49
C SER A 43 10.51 -5.75 -16.58
N GLU A 44 9.88 -5.31 -15.49
CA GLU A 44 9.15 -6.13 -14.53
C GLU A 44 7.85 -6.74 -15.12
N GLY A 45 7.42 -6.30 -16.31
CA GLY A 45 6.30 -6.91 -17.03
C GLY A 45 6.53 -8.39 -17.33
N TYR A 46 7.75 -8.79 -17.73
CA TYR A 46 8.07 -10.19 -18.00
C TYR A 46 8.06 -11.06 -16.72
N GLU A 47 8.44 -10.50 -15.57
CA GLU A 47 8.32 -11.18 -14.27
C GLU A 47 6.86 -11.39 -13.86
N PHE A 48 6.02 -10.38 -14.10
CA PHE A 48 4.58 -10.50 -13.91
C PHE A 48 3.98 -11.58 -14.82
N ASP A 49 4.31 -11.57 -16.11
CA ASP A 49 3.81 -12.56 -17.07
C ASP A 49 4.26 -13.99 -16.71
N ALA A 50 5.53 -14.17 -16.32
CA ALA A 50 6.04 -15.45 -15.84
C ALA A 50 5.30 -15.91 -14.57
N ALA A 51 5.00 -15.00 -13.65
CA ALA A 51 4.23 -15.34 -12.46
C ALA A 51 2.75 -15.67 -12.77
N VAL A 52 2.15 -15.03 -13.77
CA VAL A 52 0.81 -15.39 -14.27
C VAL A 52 0.82 -16.80 -14.84
N GLU A 53 1.80 -17.14 -15.67
CA GLU A 53 2.01 -18.51 -16.20
C GLU A 53 2.14 -19.51 -15.05
N MET A 54 2.99 -19.22 -14.06
CA MET A 54 3.20 -20.10 -12.91
C MET A 54 1.92 -20.30 -12.08
N VAL A 55 1.14 -19.25 -11.81
CA VAL A 55 -0.12 -19.40 -11.06
C VAL A 55 -1.17 -20.16 -11.87
N SER A 56 -1.20 -19.99 -13.19
CA SER A 56 -2.07 -20.75 -14.09
C SER A 56 -1.75 -22.25 -14.06
N ASP A 57 -0.46 -22.59 -14.15
CA ASP A 57 -0.02 -23.96 -14.37
C ASP A 57 0.14 -24.76 -13.07
N TYR A 58 0.56 -24.11 -11.99
CA TYR A 58 0.92 -24.74 -10.71
C TYR A 58 0.08 -24.23 -9.52
N GLY A 59 -0.75 -23.21 -9.71
CA GLY A 59 -1.48 -22.58 -8.63
C GLY A 59 -0.63 -21.63 -7.77
N PRO A 60 -1.10 -21.23 -6.58
CA PRO A 60 -0.50 -20.12 -5.83
C PRO A 60 0.82 -20.46 -5.11
N LYS A 61 1.19 -21.74 -4.97
CA LYS A 61 2.41 -22.18 -4.28
C LYS A 61 2.95 -23.45 -4.95
N LEU A 62 4.23 -23.42 -5.29
CA LEU A 62 4.93 -24.55 -5.90
C LEU A 62 5.24 -25.67 -4.90
N ASP A 63 5.00 -26.91 -5.33
CA ASP A 63 5.60 -28.10 -4.74
C ASP A 63 6.96 -28.47 -5.38
N ASP A 64 7.57 -29.57 -4.92
CA ASP A 64 8.87 -30.03 -5.41
C ASP A 64 8.85 -30.52 -6.87
N GLU A 65 7.75 -31.13 -7.32
CA GLU A 65 7.64 -31.63 -8.69
C GLU A 65 7.30 -30.49 -9.66
N GLU A 66 6.43 -29.57 -9.25
CA GLU A 66 6.11 -28.35 -10.00
C GLU A 66 7.34 -27.46 -10.18
N LEU A 67 8.20 -27.33 -9.15
CA LEU A 67 9.46 -26.61 -9.28
C LEU A 67 10.40 -27.26 -10.31
N LYS A 68 10.51 -28.60 -10.33
CA LYS A 68 11.30 -29.31 -11.35
C LYS A 68 10.72 -29.12 -12.75
N GLN A 69 9.40 -29.13 -12.88
CA GLN A 69 8.73 -28.86 -14.16
C GLN A 69 9.03 -27.43 -14.64
N PHE A 70 9.00 -26.45 -13.74
CA PHE A 70 9.35 -25.07 -14.06
C PHE A 70 10.82 -24.92 -14.52
N VAL A 71 11.76 -25.60 -13.84
CA VAL A 71 13.17 -25.64 -14.27
C VAL A 71 13.32 -26.29 -15.65
N ALA A 72 12.66 -27.43 -15.89
CA ALA A 72 12.69 -28.10 -17.19
C ALA A 72 12.08 -27.23 -18.31
N ALA A 73 11.01 -26.48 -18.02
CA ALA A 73 10.41 -25.53 -18.95
C ALA A 73 11.36 -24.38 -19.27
N PHE A 74 12.09 -23.87 -18.27
CA PHE A 74 13.12 -22.85 -18.47
C PHE A 74 14.27 -23.36 -19.35
N GLU A 75 14.80 -24.55 -19.10
CA GLU A 75 15.83 -25.19 -19.95
C GLU A 75 15.35 -25.37 -21.40
N ALA A 76 14.10 -25.80 -21.60
CA ALA A 76 13.52 -25.93 -22.93
C ALA A 76 13.47 -24.57 -23.67
N ARG A 77 13.18 -23.46 -22.97
CA ARG A 77 13.19 -22.12 -23.57
C ARG A 77 14.60 -21.64 -23.90
N GLN A 78 15.62 -22.03 -23.13
CA GLN A 78 17.02 -21.74 -23.49
C GLN A 78 17.44 -22.41 -24.80
N HIS A 79 16.96 -23.63 -25.06
CA HIS A 79 17.18 -24.31 -26.35
C HIS A 79 16.53 -23.56 -27.51
N VAL A 80 15.32 -23.01 -27.32
CA VAL A 80 14.67 -22.17 -28.34
C VAL A 80 15.50 -20.92 -28.63
N PHE A 81 16.10 -20.30 -27.61
CA PHE A 81 16.99 -19.16 -27.80
C PHE A 81 18.22 -19.54 -28.62
N ALA A 82 18.90 -20.63 -28.26
CA ALA A 82 20.07 -21.12 -28.99
C ALA A 82 19.75 -21.39 -30.47
N GLU A 83 18.60 -22.01 -30.77
CA GLU A 83 18.17 -22.24 -32.15
C GLU A 83 17.83 -20.94 -32.90
N GLN A 84 17.27 -19.92 -32.24
CA GLN A 84 16.96 -18.64 -32.88
C GLN A 84 18.21 -17.83 -33.25
N ILE A 85 19.28 -17.91 -32.45
CA ILE A 85 20.52 -17.14 -32.67
C ILE A 85 21.56 -17.90 -33.49
N LYS A 86 21.37 -19.21 -33.72
CA LYS A 86 22.35 -20.10 -34.34
C LYS A 86 22.91 -19.60 -35.67
N ASP A 87 22.05 -19.02 -36.51
CA ASP A 87 22.40 -18.51 -37.84
C ASP A 87 22.65 -17.00 -37.86
N ASP A 88 22.65 -16.34 -36.69
CA ASP A 88 22.85 -14.90 -36.58
C ASP A 88 24.35 -14.55 -36.46
N ALA A 89 24.88 -13.91 -37.50
CA ALA A 89 26.29 -13.54 -37.58
C ALA A 89 26.79 -12.71 -36.39
N ARG A 90 25.93 -11.87 -35.77
CA ARG A 90 26.34 -11.02 -34.64
C ARG A 90 26.56 -11.82 -33.37
N PHE A 91 25.72 -12.83 -33.14
CA PHE A 91 25.87 -13.75 -32.02
C PHE A 91 27.09 -14.67 -32.23
N GLN A 92 27.31 -15.14 -33.46
CA GLN A 92 28.50 -15.93 -33.81
C GLN A 92 29.81 -15.14 -33.64
N GLU A 93 29.86 -13.90 -34.13
CA GLU A 93 31.02 -13.01 -33.99
C GLU A 93 31.34 -12.68 -32.52
N ALA A 94 30.30 -12.58 -31.68
CA ALA A 94 30.44 -12.38 -30.25
C ALA A 94 30.78 -13.67 -29.47
N GLY A 95 30.83 -14.84 -30.13
CA GLY A 95 31.09 -16.12 -29.48
C GLY A 95 29.96 -16.59 -28.55
N VAL A 96 28.72 -16.18 -28.81
CA VAL A 96 27.54 -16.48 -28.01
C VAL A 96 26.68 -17.52 -28.73
N ALA A 97 26.57 -18.73 -28.16
CA ALA A 97 25.74 -19.81 -28.69
C ALA A 97 24.59 -20.21 -27.74
N THR A 98 24.69 -19.86 -26.45
CA THR A 98 23.70 -20.18 -25.42
C THR A 98 23.24 -18.94 -24.67
N PHE A 99 22.11 -19.07 -23.96
CA PHE A 99 21.62 -18.00 -23.09
C PHE A 99 22.61 -17.66 -21.96
N GLU A 100 23.24 -18.66 -21.35
CA GLU A 100 24.23 -18.42 -20.29
C GLU A 100 25.48 -17.69 -20.81
N GLU A 101 25.96 -18.04 -22.00
CA GLU A 101 27.06 -17.30 -22.66
C GLU A 101 26.65 -15.86 -22.97
N TYR A 102 25.40 -15.63 -23.38
CA TYR A 102 24.87 -14.29 -23.62
C TYR A 102 24.86 -13.45 -22.33
N VAL A 103 24.32 -14.00 -21.24
CA VAL A 103 24.30 -13.31 -19.93
C VAL A 103 25.72 -13.05 -19.43
N HIS A 104 26.61 -14.03 -19.55
CA HIS A 104 28.00 -13.87 -19.14
C HIS A 104 28.71 -12.77 -19.94
N HIS A 105 28.57 -12.81 -21.27
CA HIS A 105 29.12 -11.80 -22.17
C HIS A 105 28.64 -10.38 -21.80
N ASP A 106 27.36 -10.20 -21.51
CA ASP A 106 26.83 -8.88 -21.12
C ASP A 106 27.30 -8.44 -19.72
N SER A 107 27.38 -9.37 -18.76
CA SER A 107 27.78 -9.06 -17.38
C SER A 107 29.22 -8.56 -17.23
N GLN A 108 30.10 -8.87 -18.19
CA GLN A 108 31.50 -8.45 -18.17
C GLN A 108 31.72 -7.01 -18.67
N LEU A 109 30.68 -6.37 -19.21
CA LEU A 109 30.80 -5.07 -19.85
C LEU A 109 30.36 -3.93 -18.93
N HIS A 110 31.13 -2.84 -18.94
CA HIS A 110 30.80 -1.63 -18.18
C HIS A 110 29.70 -0.79 -18.85
N GLN A 111 29.42 -1.05 -20.13
CA GLN A 111 28.38 -0.39 -20.93
C GLN A 111 27.63 -1.45 -21.74
N PRO A 112 26.34 -1.24 -22.07
CA PRO A 112 25.57 -2.17 -22.88
C PRO A 112 26.30 -2.51 -24.18
N SER A 113 26.44 -3.80 -24.50
CA SER A 113 27.04 -4.22 -25.76
C SER A 113 26.20 -3.77 -26.97
N GLU A 114 26.85 -3.65 -28.13
CA GLU A 114 26.13 -3.57 -29.41
C GLU A 114 25.26 -4.81 -29.63
N LEU A 115 25.69 -5.99 -29.13
CA LEU A 115 24.91 -7.22 -29.15
C LEU A 115 23.63 -7.12 -28.29
N ARG A 116 23.73 -6.55 -27.09
CA ARG A 116 22.56 -6.30 -26.22
C ARG A 116 21.61 -5.28 -26.84
N SER A 117 22.13 -4.19 -27.38
CA SER A 117 21.32 -3.19 -28.08
C SER A 117 20.65 -3.81 -29.32
N TYR A 118 21.36 -4.66 -30.05
CA TYR A 118 20.77 -5.44 -31.15
C TYR A 118 19.65 -6.35 -30.67
N ALA A 119 19.89 -7.13 -29.62
CA ALA A 119 18.92 -8.07 -29.09
C ALA A 119 17.68 -7.39 -28.47
N GLN A 120 17.83 -6.18 -27.91
CA GLN A 120 16.76 -5.40 -27.26
C GLN A 120 15.99 -4.46 -28.21
N ASP A 121 16.67 -3.81 -29.16
CA ASP A 121 16.08 -2.78 -30.03
C ASP A 121 15.83 -3.25 -31.48
N PHE A 122 16.60 -4.22 -31.98
CA PHE A 122 16.62 -4.58 -33.40
C PHE A 122 16.36 -6.06 -33.71
N GLY A 123 16.32 -6.92 -32.69
CA GLY A 123 15.85 -8.29 -32.80
C GLY A 123 14.37 -8.26 -33.20
N LYS A 124 13.97 -9.13 -34.13
CA LYS A 124 12.53 -9.41 -34.39
C LYS A 124 11.85 -9.53 -33.02
N GLY A 125 10.73 -8.84 -32.78
CA GLY A 125 10.13 -8.73 -31.43
C GLY A 125 10.12 -10.04 -30.62
N ALA A 126 9.94 -11.18 -31.29
CA ALA A 126 10.07 -12.52 -30.74
C ALA A 126 11.38 -12.81 -29.95
N LEU A 127 12.56 -12.35 -30.38
CA LEU A 127 13.83 -12.58 -29.67
C LEU A 127 13.91 -11.73 -28.41
N ARG A 128 13.45 -10.48 -28.49
CA ARG A 128 13.34 -9.58 -27.33
C ARG A 128 12.41 -10.17 -26.28
N ASP A 129 11.24 -10.64 -26.69
CA ASP A 129 10.25 -11.23 -25.79
C ASP A 129 10.76 -12.54 -25.17
N LEU A 130 11.44 -13.37 -25.96
CA LEU A 130 12.10 -14.58 -25.46
C LEU A 130 13.19 -14.25 -24.43
N LEU A 131 14.01 -13.23 -24.68
CA LEU A 131 15.02 -12.78 -23.71
C LEU A 131 14.37 -12.26 -22.43
N GLY A 132 13.30 -11.46 -22.55
CA GLY A 132 12.53 -10.98 -21.41
C GLY A 132 12.01 -12.13 -20.54
N GLU A 133 11.39 -13.12 -21.17
CA GLU A 133 10.93 -14.33 -20.48
C GLU A 133 12.07 -15.12 -19.82
N LEU A 134 13.19 -15.32 -20.52
CA LEU A 134 14.35 -16.05 -19.98
C LEU A 134 14.97 -15.33 -18.77
N TYR A 135 15.13 -14.01 -18.85
CA TYR A 135 15.60 -13.22 -17.70
C TYR A 135 14.63 -13.29 -16.52
N ALA A 136 13.31 -13.21 -16.78
CA ALA A 136 12.30 -13.34 -15.74
C ALA A 136 12.37 -14.72 -15.07
N LYS A 137 12.32 -15.81 -15.84
CA LYS A 137 12.38 -17.18 -15.30
C LYS A 137 13.68 -17.44 -14.53
N ARG A 138 14.82 -16.96 -15.04
CA ARG A 138 16.10 -16.99 -14.33
C ARG A 138 16.05 -16.23 -13.00
N TYR A 139 15.57 -14.99 -13.02
CA TYR A 139 15.46 -14.15 -11.82
C TYR A 139 14.62 -14.84 -10.74
N ILE A 140 13.50 -15.44 -11.11
CA ILE A 140 12.63 -16.19 -10.20
C ILE A 140 13.38 -17.35 -9.54
N LEU A 141 14.10 -18.16 -10.33
CA LEU A 141 14.87 -19.30 -9.81
C LEU A 141 15.99 -18.84 -8.87
N GLU A 142 16.78 -17.84 -9.28
CA GLU A 142 17.86 -17.26 -8.46
C GLU A 142 17.32 -16.74 -7.12
N TRP A 143 16.17 -16.07 -7.12
CA TRP A 143 15.54 -15.56 -5.89
C TRP A 143 14.94 -16.65 -5.01
N MET A 144 14.46 -17.75 -5.59
CA MET A 144 14.02 -18.91 -4.80
C MET A 144 15.19 -19.59 -4.10
N GLU A 145 16.30 -19.79 -4.81
CA GLU A 145 17.54 -20.32 -4.23
C GLU A 145 18.09 -19.40 -3.14
N TYR A 146 18.18 -18.10 -3.43
CA TYR A 146 18.59 -17.09 -2.46
C TYR A 146 17.67 -17.06 -1.22
N SER A 147 16.37 -17.29 -1.42
CA SER A 147 15.41 -17.29 -0.32
C SER A 147 15.53 -18.52 0.58
N ALA A 148 15.91 -19.66 -0.02
CA ALA A 148 16.14 -20.93 0.69
C ALA A 148 17.48 -20.95 1.44
N ASP A 149 18.46 -20.14 1.03
CA ASP A 149 19.77 -20.09 1.67
C ASP A 149 19.68 -19.55 3.12
N THR A 150 20.20 -20.35 4.06
CA THR A 150 20.24 -20.03 5.49
C THR A 150 21.50 -19.29 5.92
N GLU A 151 22.58 -19.30 5.11
CA GLU A 151 23.85 -18.65 5.46
C GLU A 151 23.68 -17.11 5.60
N ARG A 152 22.77 -16.54 4.81
CA ARG A 152 22.40 -15.11 4.85
C ARG A 152 21.79 -14.67 6.19
N PHE A 153 21.34 -15.60 7.04
CA PHE A 153 20.69 -15.25 8.31
C PHE A 153 21.66 -14.56 9.27
N SER A 154 22.96 -14.82 9.13
CA SER A 154 24.03 -14.21 9.93
C SER A 154 24.04 -12.67 9.91
N LEU A 155 23.44 -12.06 8.87
CA LEU A 155 23.33 -10.61 8.71
C LEU A 155 22.24 -9.96 9.59
N PHE A 156 21.40 -10.76 10.26
CA PHE A 156 20.23 -10.30 10.99
C PHE A 156 20.33 -10.54 12.51
N GLY A 157 19.51 -9.81 13.28
CA GLY A 157 19.36 -10.05 14.72
C GLY A 157 18.67 -11.37 15.04
N THR A 158 18.82 -11.86 16.27
CA THR A 158 18.34 -13.19 16.70
C THR A 158 16.85 -13.45 16.45
N ALA A 159 15.99 -12.45 16.70
CA ALA A 159 14.55 -12.58 16.46
C ALA A 159 14.21 -12.67 14.96
N GLN A 160 14.91 -11.90 14.13
CA GLN A 160 14.74 -11.95 12.67
C GLN A 160 15.26 -13.27 12.09
N GLN A 161 16.37 -13.79 12.61
CA GLN A 161 16.91 -15.10 12.23
C GLN A 161 15.89 -16.22 12.47
N GLN A 162 15.25 -16.23 13.64
CA GLN A 162 14.20 -17.22 13.94
C GLN A 162 13.00 -17.10 12.99
N ALA A 163 12.63 -15.88 12.60
CA ALA A 163 11.55 -15.68 11.64
C ALA A 163 11.93 -16.14 10.23
N LEU A 164 13.15 -15.83 9.76
CA LEU A 164 13.68 -16.31 8.48
C LEU A 164 13.80 -17.83 8.44
N GLN A 165 14.22 -18.44 9.55
CA GLN A 165 14.29 -19.89 9.68
C GLN A 165 12.91 -20.53 9.51
N ARG A 166 11.86 -19.97 10.13
CA ARG A 166 10.48 -20.44 9.91
C ARG A 166 10.02 -20.30 8.47
N ILE A 167 10.38 -19.19 7.80
CA ILE A 167 10.05 -18.96 6.39
C ILE A 167 10.63 -20.08 5.50
N VAL A 168 11.87 -20.49 5.76
CA VAL A 168 12.54 -21.56 5.01
C VAL A 168 11.99 -22.95 5.38
N GLU A 169 11.82 -23.24 6.67
CA GLU A 169 11.29 -24.52 7.18
C GLU A 169 9.86 -24.80 6.66
N GLU A 170 9.01 -23.76 6.60
CA GLU A 170 7.64 -23.86 6.08
C GLU A 170 7.56 -23.65 4.55
N GLN A 171 8.71 -23.46 3.90
CA GLN A 171 8.85 -23.22 2.46
C GLN A 171 7.92 -22.11 1.95
N GLN A 172 7.81 -21.01 2.70
CA GLN A 172 6.89 -19.90 2.36
C GLN A 172 7.33 -19.16 1.09
N TYR A 173 8.64 -19.16 0.81
CA TYR A 173 9.25 -18.56 -0.38
C TYR A 173 8.80 -19.18 -1.71
N ARG A 174 8.23 -20.39 -1.69
CA ARG A 174 7.67 -21.06 -2.88
C ARG A 174 6.32 -20.53 -3.32
N THR A 175 5.73 -19.64 -2.53
CA THR A 175 4.47 -18.99 -2.89
C THR A 175 4.71 -17.99 -4.02
N ILE A 176 3.76 -17.86 -4.94
CA ILE A 176 3.90 -16.97 -6.11
C ILE A 176 3.13 -15.68 -5.84
N LEU A 177 3.87 -14.62 -5.51
CA LEU A 177 3.32 -13.27 -5.33
C LEU A 177 4.34 -12.24 -5.83
N PRO A 178 4.17 -11.70 -7.05
CA PRO A 178 5.09 -10.71 -7.61
C PRO A 178 5.15 -9.44 -6.76
N GLU A 179 6.35 -8.92 -6.50
CA GLU A 179 6.55 -7.65 -5.79
C GLU A 179 5.78 -6.51 -6.46
N GLN A 180 5.62 -6.54 -7.79
CA GLN A 180 4.89 -5.54 -8.56
C GLN A 180 3.43 -5.43 -8.13
N VAL A 181 2.76 -6.56 -7.90
CA VAL A 181 1.36 -6.59 -7.42
C VAL A 181 1.28 -5.97 -6.04
N MET A 182 2.24 -6.28 -5.16
CA MET A 182 2.32 -5.69 -3.82
C MET A 182 2.58 -4.18 -3.89
N GLN A 183 3.53 -3.73 -4.71
CA GLN A 183 3.86 -2.32 -4.86
C GLN A 183 2.69 -1.54 -5.45
N TYR A 184 2.04 -2.08 -6.47
CA TYR A 184 0.83 -1.53 -7.06
C TYR A 184 -0.25 -1.30 -5.99
N PHE A 185 -0.57 -2.32 -5.17
CA PHE A 185 -1.51 -2.17 -4.07
C PHE A 185 -1.02 -1.15 -3.03
N LYS A 186 0.22 -1.25 -2.55
CA LYS A 186 0.76 -0.35 -1.52
C LYS A 186 0.73 1.11 -1.96
N MET A 187 1.14 1.42 -3.18
CA MET A 187 1.18 2.79 -3.70
C MET A 187 -0.23 3.36 -3.88
N THR A 188 -1.13 2.63 -4.54
CA THR A 188 -2.53 3.06 -4.74
C THR A 188 -3.28 3.18 -3.40
N HIS A 189 -3.07 2.25 -2.47
CA HIS A 189 -3.62 2.32 -1.11
C HIS A 189 -3.07 3.51 -0.34
N LYS A 190 -1.76 3.77 -0.38
CA LYS A 190 -1.12 4.91 0.29
C LYS A 190 -1.72 6.24 -0.16
N TYR A 191 -1.84 6.48 -1.47
CA TYR A 191 -2.42 7.71 -2.00
C TYR A 191 -3.91 7.82 -1.72
N THR A 192 -4.65 6.70 -1.77
CA THR A 192 -6.05 6.63 -1.32
C THR A 192 -6.18 7.03 0.15
N THR A 193 -5.32 6.51 1.02
CA THR A 193 -5.32 6.87 2.45
C THR A 193 -5.00 8.35 2.64
N ALA A 194 -4.06 8.92 1.88
CA ALA A 194 -3.82 10.37 1.90
C ALA A 194 -5.10 11.17 1.56
N ALA A 195 -5.79 10.80 0.48
CA ALA A 195 -7.03 11.44 0.06
C ALA A 195 -8.15 11.29 1.10
N ILE A 196 -8.23 10.12 1.75
CA ILE A 196 -9.15 9.86 2.86
C ILE A 196 -8.87 10.82 4.01
N LEU A 197 -7.62 10.91 4.49
CA LEU A 197 -7.27 11.74 5.65
C LEU A 197 -7.53 13.22 5.38
N ILE A 198 -7.18 13.73 4.19
CA ILE A 198 -7.47 15.11 3.80
C ILE A 198 -8.99 15.32 3.74
N GLY A 199 -9.74 14.39 3.15
CA GLY A 199 -11.20 14.44 3.10
C GLY A 199 -11.84 14.47 4.48
N VAL A 200 -11.38 13.63 5.41
CA VAL A 200 -11.82 13.62 6.81
C VAL A 200 -11.61 14.97 7.47
N VAL A 201 -10.43 15.57 7.29
CA VAL A 201 -10.13 16.90 7.82
C VAL A 201 -11.11 17.94 7.25
N VAL A 202 -11.26 18.01 5.92
CA VAL A 202 -12.16 18.97 5.27
C VAL A 202 -13.61 18.83 5.76
N LEU A 203 -14.11 17.60 5.91
CA LEU A 203 -15.49 17.34 6.35
C LEU A 203 -15.72 17.77 7.81
N THR A 204 -14.76 17.46 8.69
CA THR A 204 -14.88 17.62 10.15
C THR A 204 -14.41 18.99 10.67
N LEU A 205 -13.57 19.72 9.92
CA LEU A 205 -13.03 21.03 10.27
C LEU A 205 -14.07 22.05 10.81
N PRO A 206 -15.22 22.29 10.15
CA PRO A 206 -16.19 23.30 10.59
C PRO A 206 -17.18 22.82 11.69
N ILE A 207 -16.94 21.66 12.31
CA ILE A 207 -17.94 21.02 13.20
C ILE A 207 -18.30 21.86 14.44
N HIS A 208 -17.31 22.52 15.06
CA HIS A 208 -17.53 23.38 16.24
C HIS A 208 -17.44 24.87 15.93
N ILE A 209 -16.63 25.29 14.95
CA ILE A 209 -16.45 26.72 14.62
C ILE A 209 -17.76 27.34 14.11
N GLY A 210 -18.56 26.59 13.34
CA GLY A 210 -19.84 27.08 12.82
C GLY A 210 -20.83 27.50 13.91
N ASP A 211 -20.79 26.87 15.07
CA ASP A 211 -21.69 27.18 16.19
C ASP A 211 -21.20 28.37 17.00
N ARG A 212 -19.88 28.53 17.18
CA ARG A 212 -19.32 29.71 17.87
C ARG A 212 -19.58 30.99 17.10
N ARG A 213 -19.36 30.97 15.77
CA ARG A 213 -19.59 32.13 14.91
C ARG A 213 -21.04 32.62 14.93
N ARG A 214 -21.99 31.76 15.28
CA ARG A 214 -23.41 32.08 15.41
C ARG A 214 -23.83 32.42 16.85
N GLY A 215 -22.87 32.56 17.78
CA GLY A 215 -23.16 32.84 19.19
C GLY A 215 -23.87 31.70 19.93
N MET A 216 -23.96 30.50 19.34
CA MET A 216 -24.80 29.42 19.86
C MET A 216 -24.21 28.73 21.08
N LEU A 217 -22.93 28.95 21.41
CA LEU A 217 -22.25 28.31 22.52
C LEU A 217 -22.93 28.60 23.86
N GLN A 218 -23.27 29.87 24.14
CA GLN A 218 -23.87 30.26 25.41
C GLN A 218 -25.21 29.54 25.62
N VAL A 219 -26.05 29.48 24.57
CA VAL A 219 -27.33 28.77 24.57
C VAL A 219 -27.16 27.25 24.72
N GLN A 220 -26.04 26.68 24.24
CA GLN A 220 -25.76 25.26 24.43
C GLN A 220 -25.43 24.92 25.89
N TYR A 221 -24.80 25.83 26.65
CA TYR A 221 -24.44 25.57 28.05
C TYR A 221 -25.59 25.74 29.05
N THR A 222 -26.66 26.44 28.68
CA THR A 222 -27.84 26.63 29.53
C THR A 222 -28.75 25.39 29.60
N SER A 223 -28.55 24.38 28.74
CA SER A 223 -29.38 23.17 28.72
C SER A 223 -28.59 21.87 28.82
N ARG A 224 -29.17 20.85 29.49
CA ARG A 224 -28.59 19.49 29.55
C ARG A 224 -28.43 18.87 28.15
N LEU A 225 -29.32 19.21 27.22
CA LEU A 225 -29.27 18.75 25.83
C LEU A 225 -28.12 19.40 25.05
N GLY A 226 -27.87 20.69 25.25
CA GLY A 226 -26.75 21.41 24.64
C GLY A 226 -25.39 20.95 25.18
N ARG A 227 -25.27 20.67 26.48
CA ARG A 227 -24.04 20.08 27.08
C ARG A 227 -23.71 18.68 26.53
N ARG A 228 -24.71 17.91 26.07
CA ARG A 228 -24.52 16.61 25.40
C ARG A 228 -24.30 16.73 23.89
N LEU A 229 -24.35 17.93 23.31
CA LEU A 229 -24.20 18.13 21.87
C LEU A 229 -22.81 17.75 21.37
N TYR A 230 -21.76 17.94 22.18
CA TYR A 230 -20.40 17.51 21.86
C TYR A 230 -20.36 16.02 21.45
N TRP A 231 -20.95 15.14 22.27
CA TRP A 231 -20.98 13.70 21.99
C TRP A 231 -21.78 13.35 20.74
N ARG A 232 -22.86 14.10 20.45
CA ARG A 232 -23.65 13.90 19.24
C ARG A 232 -22.89 14.31 17.98
N LYS A 233 -22.14 15.41 18.05
CA LYS A 233 -21.26 15.86 16.98
C LYS A 233 -20.10 14.91 16.75
N LEU A 234 -19.48 14.43 17.82
CA LEU A 234 -18.43 13.43 17.73
C LEU A 234 -18.95 12.14 17.08
N ALA A 235 -20.12 11.64 17.51
CA ALA A 235 -20.74 10.47 16.89
C ALA A 235 -21.04 10.71 15.39
N ALA A 236 -21.59 11.88 15.04
CA ALA A 236 -21.83 12.24 13.63
C ALA A 236 -20.52 12.31 12.82
N ALA A 237 -19.44 12.85 13.40
CA ALA A 237 -18.12 12.92 12.78
C ALA A 237 -17.53 11.53 12.54
N MET A 238 -17.65 10.63 13.50
CA MET A 238 -17.18 9.24 13.37
C MET A 238 -17.97 8.49 12.29
N ILE A 239 -19.30 8.62 12.25
CA ILE A 239 -20.15 8.01 11.21
C ILE A 239 -19.81 8.60 9.83
N GLY A 240 -19.66 9.92 9.73
CA GLY A 240 -19.29 10.59 8.48
C GLY A 240 -17.90 10.19 7.99
N THR A 241 -16.95 10.03 8.91
CA THR A 241 -15.60 9.52 8.62
C THR A 241 -15.67 8.09 8.11
N ALA A 242 -16.40 7.20 8.79
CA ALA A 242 -16.56 5.83 8.34
C ALA A 242 -17.16 5.78 6.92
N ALA A 243 -18.27 6.49 6.68
CA ALA A 243 -18.91 6.52 5.37
C ALA A 243 -17.98 7.04 4.26
N TRP A 244 -17.25 8.13 4.52
CA TRP A 244 -16.29 8.68 3.56
C TRP A 244 -15.15 7.68 3.27
N THR A 245 -14.55 7.11 4.30
CA THR A 245 -13.50 6.09 4.17
C THR A 245 -13.99 4.87 3.41
N THR A 246 -15.22 4.38 3.69
CA THR A 246 -15.81 3.24 2.98
C THR A 246 -16.00 3.54 1.49
N VAL A 247 -16.53 4.72 1.15
CA VAL A 247 -16.74 5.11 -0.26
C VAL A 247 -15.40 5.23 -0.99
N ALA A 248 -14.42 5.90 -0.39
CA ALA A 248 -13.08 6.05 -0.94
C ALA A 248 -12.37 4.70 -1.19
N LEU A 249 -12.40 3.80 -0.20
CA LEU A 249 -11.84 2.45 -0.36
C LEU A 249 -12.63 1.63 -1.39
N GLY A 250 -13.95 1.78 -1.44
CA GLY A 250 -14.79 1.14 -2.46
C GLY A 250 -14.39 1.56 -3.88
N VAL A 251 -14.07 2.83 -4.09
CA VAL A 251 -13.53 3.32 -5.37
C VAL A 251 -12.16 2.71 -5.67
N LEU A 252 -11.25 2.65 -4.69
CA LEU A 252 -9.96 1.98 -4.86
C LEU A 252 -10.13 0.52 -5.30
N PHE A 253 -10.94 -0.26 -4.58
CA PHE A 253 -11.15 -1.67 -4.91
C PHE A 253 -11.86 -1.85 -6.26
N ALA A 254 -12.76 -0.95 -6.64
CA ALA A 254 -13.39 -0.97 -7.96
C ALA A 254 -12.37 -0.71 -9.09
N LEU A 255 -11.36 0.12 -8.84
CA LEU A 255 -10.25 0.35 -9.79
C LEU A 255 -9.29 -0.85 -9.82
N LEU A 256 -8.93 -1.39 -8.66
CA LEU A 256 -8.08 -2.59 -8.56
C LEU A 256 -8.70 -3.81 -9.26
N ALA A 257 -10.02 -3.94 -9.23
CA ALA A 257 -10.75 -5.01 -9.89
C ALA A 257 -10.72 -4.92 -11.43
N GLN A 258 -10.21 -3.83 -12.01
CA GLN A 258 -10.02 -3.70 -13.46
C GLN A 258 -8.76 -4.42 -13.97
N HIS A 259 -7.86 -4.83 -13.06
CA HIS A 259 -6.63 -5.54 -13.38
C HIS A 259 -6.70 -6.99 -12.89
N ASP A 260 -6.06 -7.92 -13.60
CA ASP A 260 -6.08 -9.37 -13.32
C ASP A 260 -5.20 -9.79 -12.12
N ILE A 261 -5.19 -8.98 -11.06
CA ILE A 261 -4.40 -9.27 -9.83
C ILE A 261 -5.09 -10.27 -8.89
N SER A 262 -6.34 -10.66 -9.19
CA SER A 262 -7.14 -11.54 -8.31
C SER A 262 -6.54 -12.93 -8.14
N MET A 263 -5.80 -13.44 -9.13
CA MET A 263 -5.14 -14.74 -9.07
C MET A 263 -4.07 -14.80 -7.96
N PHE A 264 -3.46 -13.66 -7.62
CA PHE A 264 -2.42 -13.57 -6.59
C PHE A 264 -2.98 -13.38 -5.16
N MET A 265 -4.30 -13.34 -4.97
CA MET A 265 -4.92 -13.05 -3.67
C MET A 265 -4.58 -14.08 -2.59
N GLN A 266 -4.29 -15.32 -2.99
CA GLN A 266 -3.88 -16.42 -2.10
C GLN A 266 -2.36 -16.47 -1.92
N GLY A 267 -1.59 -15.76 -2.75
CA GLY A 267 -0.14 -15.66 -2.61
C GLY A 267 0.23 -14.97 -1.30
N THR A 268 1.31 -15.41 -0.65
CA THR A 268 1.71 -14.93 0.67
C THR A 268 2.88 -13.95 0.62
N LEU A 269 2.96 -13.11 1.64
CA LEU A 269 3.93 -12.01 1.73
C LEU A 269 5.40 -12.44 1.79
N ASN A 270 5.69 -13.71 2.07
CA ASN A 270 7.05 -14.23 2.17
C ASN A 270 7.46 -15.01 0.91
N SER A 271 6.87 -14.68 -0.25
CA SER A 271 7.26 -15.18 -1.57
C SER A 271 8.70 -14.79 -1.90
N ALA A 272 9.42 -15.65 -2.63
CA ALA A 272 10.74 -15.32 -3.18
C ALA A 272 10.71 -14.14 -4.15
N LEU A 273 9.56 -13.90 -4.78
CA LEU A 273 9.35 -12.80 -5.73
C LEU A 273 9.19 -11.43 -5.06
N MET A 274 9.21 -11.40 -3.72
CA MET A 274 9.14 -10.17 -2.94
C MET A 274 10.53 -9.67 -2.57
N ALA A 275 10.72 -8.35 -2.62
CA ALA A 275 12.00 -7.71 -2.30
C ALA A 275 12.35 -7.78 -0.80
N GLY A 276 11.41 -8.19 0.06
CA GLY A 276 11.63 -8.30 1.48
C GLY A 276 10.65 -9.23 2.18
N ASN A 277 11.05 -9.68 3.37
CA ASN A 277 10.28 -10.60 4.20
C ASN A 277 9.42 -9.85 5.24
N TYR A 278 8.41 -10.54 5.77
CA TYR A 278 7.45 -10.06 6.75
C TYR A 278 7.38 -10.99 7.95
N TRP A 279 7.05 -10.41 9.10
CA TRP A 279 6.91 -11.17 10.35
C TRP A 279 5.76 -12.18 10.34
N LEU A 280 4.71 -11.90 9.56
CA LEU A 280 3.51 -12.73 9.48
C LEU A 280 3.33 -13.22 8.04
N ASN A 281 3.09 -14.52 7.89
CA ASN A 281 2.81 -15.14 6.61
C ASN A 281 1.34 -14.92 6.19
N LEU A 282 0.98 -13.66 5.92
CA LEU A 282 -0.35 -13.29 5.45
C LEU A 282 -0.46 -13.56 3.95
N THR A 283 -1.65 -13.92 3.49
CA THR A 283 -1.99 -13.82 2.07
C THR A 283 -2.11 -12.36 1.65
N LEU A 284 -2.00 -12.06 0.34
CA LEU A 284 -2.24 -10.73 -0.21
C LEU A 284 -3.62 -10.21 0.23
N ALA A 285 -4.67 -11.03 0.14
CA ALA A 285 -6.01 -10.65 0.58
C ALA A 285 -6.05 -10.27 2.07
N GLN A 286 -5.43 -11.07 2.94
CA GLN A 286 -5.36 -10.78 4.38
C GLN A 286 -4.58 -9.49 4.66
N TYR A 287 -3.48 -9.25 3.95
CA TYR A 287 -2.72 -8.02 4.06
C TYR A 287 -3.54 -6.80 3.62
N MET A 288 -4.29 -6.90 2.52
CA MET A 288 -5.18 -5.83 2.07
C MET A 288 -6.27 -5.52 3.11
N PHE A 289 -6.89 -6.54 3.71
CA PHE A 289 -7.86 -6.34 4.79
C PHE A 289 -7.23 -5.68 6.03
N LEU A 290 -6.02 -6.09 6.41
CA LEU A 290 -5.28 -5.45 7.50
C LEU A 290 -5.00 -3.97 7.19
N ALA A 291 -4.52 -3.68 5.97
CA ALA A 291 -4.24 -2.32 5.50
C ALA A 291 -5.50 -1.44 5.52
N VAL A 292 -6.66 -1.98 5.12
CA VAL A 292 -7.96 -1.32 5.25
C VAL A 292 -8.29 -1.00 6.72
N GLY A 293 -8.13 -1.97 7.63
CA GLY A 293 -8.33 -1.76 9.06
C GLY A 293 -7.44 -0.65 9.63
N CYS A 294 -6.17 -0.66 9.24
CA CYS A 294 -5.19 0.38 9.56
C CYS A 294 -5.62 1.77 9.04
N THR A 295 -6.15 1.86 7.83
CA THR A 295 -6.68 3.09 7.25
C THR A 295 -7.88 3.64 8.03
N TYR A 296 -8.80 2.77 8.48
CA TYR A 296 -9.88 3.20 9.39
C TYR A 296 -9.33 3.72 10.72
N ALA A 297 -8.34 3.06 11.31
CA ALA A 297 -7.74 3.52 12.56
C ALA A 297 -7.11 4.93 12.41
N LEU A 298 -6.38 5.17 11.33
CA LEU A 298 -5.83 6.50 11.02
C LEU A 298 -6.92 7.54 10.78
N ALA A 299 -7.94 7.21 9.97
CA ALA A 299 -9.04 8.12 9.67
C ALA A 299 -9.79 8.53 10.95
N PHE A 300 -10.06 7.57 11.85
CA PHE A 300 -10.69 7.86 13.13
C PHE A 300 -9.79 8.67 14.07
N GLY A 301 -8.50 8.35 14.14
CA GLY A 301 -7.54 9.14 14.92
C GLY A 301 -7.46 10.60 14.46
N VAL A 302 -7.36 10.84 13.15
CA VAL A 302 -7.36 12.17 12.55
C VAL A 302 -8.70 12.88 12.77
N CYS A 303 -9.82 12.18 12.65
CA CYS A 303 -11.14 12.73 12.97
C CYS A 303 -11.21 13.20 14.44
N LEU A 304 -10.79 12.36 15.39
CA LEU A 304 -10.79 12.69 16.82
C LEU A 304 -9.92 13.92 17.13
N LEU A 305 -8.70 13.97 16.56
CA LEU A 305 -7.80 15.12 16.69
C LEU A 305 -8.40 16.39 16.09
N THR A 306 -9.01 16.28 14.90
CA THR A 306 -9.64 17.43 14.23
C THR A 306 -10.83 17.97 15.00
N VAL A 307 -11.69 17.08 15.52
CA VAL A 307 -12.84 17.43 16.37
C VAL A 307 -12.37 18.12 17.66
N TRP A 308 -11.30 17.62 18.27
CA TRP A 308 -10.69 18.19 19.47
C TRP A 308 -10.09 19.59 19.20
N LEU A 309 -9.24 19.74 18.17
CA LEU A 309 -8.66 21.02 17.76
C LEU A 309 -9.73 22.04 17.37
N SER A 310 -10.75 21.63 16.61
CA SER A 310 -11.90 22.46 16.23
C SER A 310 -12.65 23.02 17.45
N ARG A 311 -12.60 22.30 18.58
CA ARG A 311 -13.18 22.76 19.85
C ARG A 311 -12.26 23.65 20.68
N MET A 312 -10.95 23.63 20.46
CA MET A 312 -10.00 24.55 21.10
C MET A 312 -9.92 25.87 20.33
N ILE A 313 -9.78 25.79 19.01
CA ILE A 313 -9.45 26.94 18.18
C ILE A 313 -10.71 27.70 17.75
N GLU A 314 -10.65 29.03 17.78
CA GLU A 314 -11.79 29.90 17.49
C GLU A 314 -11.90 30.32 16.03
N SER A 315 -10.77 30.37 15.31
CA SER A 315 -10.69 30.88 13.95
C SER A 315 -10.36 29.78 12.94
N TYR A 316 -10.98 29.85 11.75
CA TYR A 316 -10.69 28.92 10.65
C TYR A 316 -9.23 28.97 10.19
N PRO A 317 -8.60 30.15 10.00
CA PRO A 317 -7.22 30.21 9.53
C PRO A 317 -6.24 29.54 10.50
N VAL A 318 -6.41 29.70 11.81
CA VAL A 318 -5.53 29.07 12.81
C VAL A 318 -5.75 27.56 12.84
N LEU A 319 -7.00 27.09 12.71
CA LEU A 319 -7.29 25.65 12.67
C LEU A 319 -6.67 25.00 11.43
N ILE A 320 -6.78 25.63 10.26
CA ILE A 320 -6.14 25.16 9.03
C ILE A 320 -4.61 25.18 9.20
N GLY A 321 -4.06 26.27 9.75
CA GLY A 321 -2.63 26.42 10.00
C GLY A 321 -2.04 25.37 10.94
N MET A 322 -2.83 24.79 11.84
CA MET A 322 -2.40 23.66 12.69
C MET A 322 -2.62 22.29 12.04
N LEU A 323 -3.70 22.11 11.28
CA LEU A 323 -4.03 20.83 10.65
C LEU A 323 -3.16 20.51 9.44
N VAL A 324 -2.71 21.51 8.68
CA VAL A 324 -1.83 21.28 7.52
C VAL A 324 -0.49 20.69 7.92
N PRO A 325 0.27 21.26 8.89
CA PRO A 325 1.51 20.63 9.37
C PRO A 325 1.28 19.26 10.00
N LEU A 326 0.17 19.08 10.73
CA LEU A 326 -0.18 17.79 11.32
C LEU A 326 -0.40 16.73 10.23
N LEU A 327 -1.17 17.06 9.19
CA LEU A 327 -1.34 16.18 8.02
C LEU A 327 0.00 15.91 7.35
N PHE A 328 0.83 16.92 7.13
CA PHE A 328 2.16 16.73 6.54
C PHE A 328 3.01 15.72 7.32
N ILE A 329 3.06 15.81 8.65
CA ILE A 329 3.79 14.87 9.51
C ILE A 329 3.23 13.45 9.39
N VAL A 330 1.90 13.31 9.40
CA VAL A 330 1.23 12.00 9.26
C VAL A 330 1.48 11.39 7.87
N LEU A 331 1.40 12.20 6.81
CA LEU A 331 1.56 11.74 5.42
C LEU A 331 3.01 11.42 5.05
N THR A 332 3.99 12.03 5.70
CA THR A 332 5.42 11.80 5.40
C THR A 332 6.03 10.77 6.34
N VAL A 333 6.17 11.13 7.62
CA VAL A 333 6.79 10.28 8.64
C VAL A 333 5.86 9.14 9.04
N GLY A 334 4.57 9.44 9.22
CA GLY A 334 3.58 8.43 9.62
C GLY A 334 3.39 7.34 8.58
N PHE A 335 3.28 7.68 7.29
CA PHE A 335 3.03 6.69 6.23
C PHE A 335 4.20 5.73 6.04
N ASN A 336 5.44 6.22 6.10
CA ASN A 336 6.59 5.34 5.98
C ASN A 336 6.61 4.27 7.10
N ALA A 337 6.36 4.68 8.35
CA ALA A 337 6.40 3.79 9.51
C ALA A 337 5.14 2.92 9.69
N LEU A 338 3.97 3.41 9.30
CA LEU A 338 2.68 2.78 9.59
C LEU A 338 2.07 2.03 8.39
N LEU A 339 2.39 2.43 7.15
CA LEU A 339 1.85 1.82 5.93
C LEU A 339 2.94 1.10 5.14
N ASP A 340 3.97 1.80 4.68
CA ASP A 340 4.96 1.25 3.73
C ASP A 340 5.71 0.04 4.32
N ARG A 341 6.09 0.14 5.60
CA ARG A 341 6.84 -0.88 6.35
C ARG A 341 5.97 -1.72 7.29
N LEU A 342 4.65 -1.74 7.07
CA LEU A 342 3.71 -2.51 7.87
C LEU A 342 4.13 -3.99 7.92
N LEU A 343 4.42 -4.50 9.13
CA LEU A 343 4.86 -5.87 9.40
C LEU A 343 6.17 -6.31 8.71
N SER A 344 6.95 -5.37 8.19
CA SER A 344 8.22 -5.69 7.54
C SER A 344 9.24 -6.27 8.53
N LEU A 345 10.01 -7.26 8.11
CA LEU A 345 11.07 -7.86 8.91
C LEU A 345 12.24 -6.89 9.22
N TYR A 346 12.40 -5.83 8.42
CA TYR A 346 13.40 -4.79 8.66
C TYR A 346 13.17 -3.99 9.95
N ASP A 347 11.93 -4.00 10.46
CA ASP A 347 11.53 -3.28 11.65
C ASP A 347 11.02 -4.25 12.72
N PRO A 348 11.13 -3.91 14.02
CA PRO A 348 10.53 -4.72 15.07
C PRO A 348 9.01 -4.86 14.84
N TRP A 349 8.49 -6.08 14.96
CA TRP A 349 7.08 -6.41 14.70
C TRP A 349 6.08 -5.52 15.44
N TRP A 350 6.42 -5.06 16.65
CA TRP A 350 5.58 -4.24 17.50
C TRP A 350 5.54 -2.76 17.09
N ARG A 351 6.45 -2.28 16.22
CA ARG A 351 6.58 -0.85 15.91
C ARG A 351 5.31 -0.27 15.29
N SER A 352 4.78 -0.91 14.25
CA SER A 352 3.55 -0.43 13.59
C SER A 352 2.37 -0.50 14.57
N ALA A 353 2.21 -1.62 15.30
CA ALA A 353 1.14 -1.78 16.28
C ALA A 353 1.19 -0.70 17.39
N ALA A 354 2.37 -0.41 17.93
CA ALA A 354 2.58 0.64 18.91
C ALA A 354 2.26 2.04 18.35
N GLY A 355 2.62 2.31 17.09
CA GLY A 355 2.29 3.57 16.43
C GLY A 355 0.77 3.77 16.23
N TYR A 356 0.05 2.75 15.75
CA TYR A 356 -1.41 2.79 15.65
C TYR A 356 -2.09 2.94 17.01
N ALA A 357 -1.60 2.22 18.03
CA ALA A 357 -2.10 2.31 19.39
C ALA A 357 -1.88 3.71 19.98
N LEU A 358 -0.67 4.27 19.83
CA LEU A 358 -0.33 5.60 20.31
C LEU A 358 -1.24 6.66 19.69
N LEU A 359 -1.40 6.64 18.36
CA LEU A 359 -2.23 7.61 17.64
C LEU A 359 -3.71 7.48 18.02
N SER A 360 -4.25 6.27 18.04
CA SER A 360 -5.67 6.04 18.30
C SER A 360 -6.04 6.29 19.76
N LEU A 361 -5.25 5.79 20.71
CA LEU A 361 -5.52 5.93 22.14
C LEU A 361 -5.29 7.36 22.64
N SER A 362 -4.26 8.06 22.15
CA SER A 362 -4.04 9.47 22.51
C SER A 362 -5.17 10.36 21.99
N ALA A 363 -5.59 10.18 20.74
CA ALA A 363 -6.70 10.92 20.15
C ALA A 363 -8.01 10.63 20.89
N LEU A 364 -8.27 9.38 21.26
CA LEU A 364 -9.42 8.99 22.06
C LEU A 364 -9.38 9.61 23.45
N ALA A 365 -8.24 9.54 24.14
CA ALA A 365 -8.06 10.12 25.47
C ALA A 365 -8.34 11.64 25.48
N LEU A 366 -7.82 12.36 24.47
CA LEU A 366 -8.06 13.80 24.31
C LEU A 366 -9.53 14.13 24.06
N ALA A 367 -10.21 13.36 23.19
CA ALA A 367 -11.62 13.52 22.92
C ALA A 367 -12.49 13.22 24.16
N LEU A 368 -12.19 12.14 24.89
CA LEU A 368 -12.91 11.76 26.11
C LEU A 368 -12.71 12.81 27.22
N TRP A 369 -11.47 13.24 27.44
CA TRP A 369 -11.13 14.28 28.40
C TRP A 369 -11.91 15.57 28.11
N ARG A 370 -11.94 15.98 26.83
CA ARG A 370 -12.68 17.18 26.44
C ARG A 370 -14.18 17.00 26.63
N GLY A 371 -14.75 15.89 26.19
CA GLY A 371 -16.17 15.61 26.35
C GLY A 371 -16.64 15.57 27.80
N ARG A 372 -15.78 15.14 28.74
CA ARG A 372 -16.04 15.23 30.18
C ARG A 372 -15.99 16.66 30.70
N ARG A 373 -15.03 17.47 30.25
CA ARG A 373 -14.97 18.90 30.60
C ARG A 373 -16.20 19.67 30.12
N GLU A 374 -16.68 19.40 28.91
CA GLU A 374 -17.88 20.05 28.35
C GLU A 374 -19.13 19.91 29.21
N GLN A 375 -19.26 18.80 29.95
CA GLN A 375 -20.40 18.57 30.83
C GLN A 375 -20.33 19.36 32.14
N ARG A 376 -19.12 19.75 32.56
CA ARG A 376 -18.82 20.39 33.85
C ARG A 376 -18.49 21.89 33.74
N LEU A 377 -18.43 22.44 32.52
CA LEU A 377 -18.21 23.87 32.32
C LEU A 377 -19.44 24.65 32.81
N ASP A 378 -19.25 25.47 33.84
CA ASP A 378 -20.21 26.49 34.25
C ASP A 378 -19.92 27.80 33.51
N ILE A 379 -21.01 28.50 33.18
CA ILE A 379 -20.97 29.80 32.53
C ILE A 379 -20.42 30.77 33.58
N ARG A 380 -19.13 31.13 33.48
CA ARG A 380 -18.64 32.34 34.14
C ARG A 380 -19.19 33.50 33.32
N GLY A 381 -20.15 34.21 33.92
CA GLY A 381 -20.71 35.46 33.41
C GLY A 381 -19.64 36.52 33.29
#